data_AF-D5C4G2-F1
#
_entry.id   AF-D5C4G2-F1
#
_cell.length_a   1.000
_cell.length_b   1.000
_cell.length_c   1.000
_cell.angle_alpha   90.00
_cell.angle_beta   90.00
_cell.angle_gamma   90.00
#
_symmetry.space_group_name_H-M   'P 1'
#
loop_
_entity.id
_entity.type
_entity.pdbx_description
1 polymer ?
#
loop_
_entity_poly.entity_id
_entity_poly.type
_entity_poly.pdbx_seq_one_letter_code
_entity_poly.pdbx_strand_id
1 'polypeptide(L)'
;MDDNKKAEELISKTGELETKTASLDEQTRSLKATTQELTRRTEELNTKIGKLTQKSDSAESLFGTLKGRSDTLETSTRQLASETQELQSKTGDLATKVEEVLGTATTLEQKVGGLITSKDELAAQLNALKTELSALVDKNEQFAAAANTLESRAGSLEGMADELKGQIKELDTHTGELRAKGDSLAGRLQQLETRTGELNPQVAALNDTTARLTSQSDGLKSNIEGLEKQFGELQAVSDELNTRATKLENKSANQASQLRALGTRTDKHISRSHKIFWVLGIAVALWPIAGVWLHLNHTKKLEAQTSKEGPAPATLTGRLNEADQARNELQAQIAQTQSQVAQTRGELEAVQETLIQHNRLWSDLKQKTTGLNTSMGQLEQRVSALEQKSPPEGEISRFGSSLNNANWLLGQPPEHYTLQLLTAINEAWLADFIERYPPPSNSAHFRTAEGGWYRYRVVTGVYENVASASQALQALPDPWKKYNPWIRRIGPIQENISVRPGG
;
A
#
# COMPACT_ATOMS: atom_id res chain seq x y z
N MET A 1 137.22 83.65 172.96
CA MET A 1 135.74 83.63 173.08
C MET A 1 135.05 83.79 171.71
N ASP A 2 135.79 83.82 170.60
CA ASP A 2 135.23 84.05 169.25
C ASP A 2 135.14 82.75 168.41
N ASP A 3 136.05 81.79 168.65
CA ASP A 3 136.11 80.52 167.91
C ASP A 3 134.85 79.64 168.06
N ASN A 4 134.16 79.72 169.21
CA ASN A 4 132.94 78.93 169.46
C ASN A 4 131.78 79.33 168.54
N LYS A 5 131.63 80.63 168.26
CA LYS A 5 130.57 81.16 167.40
C LYS A 5 130.75 80.71 165.94
N LYS A 6 132.01 80.59 165.50
CA LYS A 6 132.40 80.10 164.18
C LYS A 6 132.19 78.59 164.04
N ALA A 7 132.37 77.83 165.12
CA ALA A 7 132.02 76.41 165.16
C ALA A 7 130.51 76.18 165.05
N GLU A 8 129.70 76.94 165.80
CA GLU A 8 128.23 76.88 165.72
C GLU A 8 127.72 77.26 164.31
N GLU A 9 128.28 78.31 163.68
CA GLU A 9 127.92 78.71 162.31
C GLU A 9 128.28 77.63 161.27
N LEU A 10 129.42 76.95 161.44
CA LEU A 10 129.82 75.82 160.58
C LEU A 10 128.91 74.60 160.79
N ILE A 11 128.48 74.31 162.02
CA ILE A 11 127.53 73.23 162.32
C ILE A 11 126.17 73.54 161.68
N SER A 12 125.68 74.78 161.78
CA SER A 12 124.43 75.20 161.11
C SER A 12 124.53 75.07 159.59
N LYS A 13 125.60 75.55 158.97
CA LYS A 13 125.86 75.37 157.53
C LYS A 13 126.00 73.90 157.12
N THR A 14 126.54 73.05 158.00
CA THR A 14 126.64 71.60 157.75
C THR A 14 125.24 70.98 157.74
N GLY A 15 124.39 71.28 158.73
CA GLY A 15 122.99 70.82 158.74
C GLY A 15 122.14 71.37 157.58
N GLU A 16 122.36 72.62 157.17
CA GLU A 16 121.74 73.20 155.96
C GLU A 16 122.21 72.49 154.67
N LEU A 17 123.49 72.13 154.58
CA LEU A 17 124.02 71.36 153.46
C LEU A 17 123.54 69.91 153.48
N GLU A 18 123.43 69.27 154.63
CA GLU A 18 122.89 67.91 154.79
C GLU A 18 121.40 67.86 154.40
N THR A 19 120.58 68.81 154.88
CA THR A 19 119.16 68.89 154.51
C THR A 19 118.96 69.23 153.03
N LYS A 20 119.80 70.11 152.46
CA LYS A 20 119.79 70.39 151.02
C LYS A 20 120.27 69.20 150.19
N THR A 21 121.25 68.43 150.68
CA THR A 21 121.71 67.18 150.05
C THR A 21 120.61 66.13 150.09
N ALA A 22 119.94 65.92 151.23
CA ALA A 22 118.81 65.00 151.35
C ALA A 22 117.63 65.40 150.45
N SER A 23 117.35 66.70 150.30
CA SER A 23 116.33 67.22 149.38
C SER A 23 116.70 67.00 147.91
N LEU A 24 117.96 67.21 147.53
CA LEU A 24 118.46 66.93 146.18
C LEU A 24 118.48 65.42 145.87
N ASP A 25 118.81 64.60 146.86
CA ASP A 25 118.71 63.13 146.81
C ASP A 25 117.26 62.71 146.55
N GLU A 26 116.30 63.29 147.26
CA GLU A 26 114.88 62.96 147.10
C GLU A 26 114.31 63.47 145.76
N GLN A 27 114.71 64.67 145.32
CA GLN A 27 114.45 65.14 143.95
C GLN A 27 115.07 64.21 142.91
N THR A 28 116.27 63.68 143.15
CA THR A 28 116.94 62.71 142.26
C THR A 28 116.20 61.37 142.23
N ARG A 29 115.70 60.88 143.38
CA ARG A 29 114.85 59.68 143.44
C ARG A 29 113.52 59.88 142.71
N SER A 30 112.86 61.01 142.92
CA SER A 30 111.60 61.38 142.24
C SER A 30 111.79 61.54 140.73
N LEU A 31 112.85 62.23 140.29
CA LEU A 31 113.24 62.34 138.88
C LEU A 31 113.55 60.97 138.26
N LYS A 32 114.25 60.09 138.99
CA LYS A 32 114.54 58.73 138.53
C LYS A 32 113.25 57.90 138.39
N ALA A 33 112.32 57.99 139.33
CA ALA A 33 111.03 57.30 139.29
C ALA A 33 110.15 57.82 138.14
N THR A 34 110.07 59.13 137.94
CA THR A 34 109.34 59.74 136.80
C THR A 34 109.98 59.39 135.47
N THR A 35 111.31 59.35 135.37
CA THR A 35 112.02 58.86 134.18
C THR A 35 111.69 57.40 133.89
N GLN A 36 111.68 56.53 134.90
CA GLN A 36 111.30 55.13 134.75
C GLN A 36 109.83 54.96 134.30
N GLU A 37 108.89 55.73 134.85
CA GLU A 37 107.49 55.71 134.42
C GLU A 37 107.32 56.27 133.00
N LEU A 38 108.08 57.31 132.61
CA LEU A 38 108.08 57.83 131.24
C LEU A 38 108.66 56.81 130.25
N THR A 39 109.73 56.10 130.61
CA THR A 39 110.27 54.98 129.81
C THR A 39 109.21 53.89 129.64
N ARG A 40 108.59 53.44 130.74
CA ARG A 40 107.51 52.42 130.72
C ARG A 40 106.34 52.85 129.83
N ARG A 41 105.89 54.10 129.93
CA ARG A 41 104.84 54.66 129.05
C ARG A 41 105.27 54.75 127.60
N THR A 42 106.54 55.06 127.34
CA THR A 42 107.11 55.10 125.98
C THR A 42 107.11 53.70 125.36
N GLU A 43 107.48 52.67 126.12
CA GLU A 43 107.41 51.26 125.70
C GLU A 43 105.96 50.80 125.45
N GLU A 44 105.02 51.17 126.33
CA GLU A 44 103.59 50.90 126.14
C GLU A 44 103.02 51.60 124.89
N LEU A 45 103.39 52.87 124.66
CA LEU A 45 102.96 53.64 123.49
C LEU A 45 103.57 53.05 122.22
N ASN A 46 104.86 52.70 122.20
CA ASN A 46 105.51 52.01 121.08
C ASN A 46 104.82 50.68 120.77
N THR A 47 104.43 49.92 121.80
CA THR A 47 103.67 48.67 121.64
C THR A 47 102.27 48.90 121.05
N LYS A 48 101.58 49.98 121.46
CA LYS A 48 100.27 50.37 120.90
C LYS A 48 100.40 50.87 119.46
N ILE A 49 101.44 51.65 119.15
CA ILE A 49 101.79 52.11 117.80
C ILE A 49 101.99 50.91 116.89
N GLY A 50 102.85 49.94 117.26
CA GLY A 50 103.06 48.72 116.47
C GLY A 50 101.78 47.94 116.19
N LYS A 51 100.89 47.80 117.19
CA LYS A 51 99.56 47.17 117.01
C LYS A 51 98.61 47.98 116.12
N LEU A 52 98.72 49.32 116.11
CA LEU A 52 97.93 50.18 115.22
C LEU A 52 98.48 50.15 113.79
N THR A 53 99.80 50.16 113.60
CA THR A 53 100.45 49.96 112.31
C THR A 53 100.00 48.63 111.69
N GLN A 54 100.14 47.51 112.41
CA GLN A 54 99.70 46.20 111.92
C GLN A 54 98.21 46.16 111.53
N LYS A 55 97.35 46.87 112.26
CA LYS A 55 95.92 47.03 111.91
C LYS A 55 95.70 47.91 110.68
N SER A 56 96.50 48.96 110.51
CA SER A 56 96.51 49.83 109.32
C SER A 56 96.89 49.03 108.09
N ASP A 57 98.01 48.30 108.14
CA ASP A 57 98.50 47.45 107.05
C ASP A 57 97.45 46.39 106.65
N SER A 58 96.79 45.80 107.66
CA SER A 58 95.69 44.85 107.45
C SER A 58 94.47 45.48 106.79
N ALA A 59 94.09 46.70 107.20
CA ALA A 59 92.97 47.43 106.61
C ALA A 59 93.26 47.88 105.17
N GLU A 60 94.49 48.28 104.88
CA GLU A 60 94.95 48.67 103.55
C GLU A 60 94.97 47.47 102.58
N SER A 61 95.43 46.30 103.05
CA SER A 61 95.33 45.03 102.32
C SER A 61 93.87 44.61 102.02
N LEU A 62 92.98 44.75 103.00
CA LEU A 62 91.53 44.51 102.80
C LEU A 62 90.90 45.50 101.83
N PHE A 63 91.29 46.77 101.88
CA PHE A 63 90.81 47.80 100.94
C PHE A 63 91.26 47.51 99.50
N GLY A 64 92.53 47.10 99.31
CA GLY A 64 93.03 46.64 98.01
C GLY A 64 92.25 45.42 97.48
N THR A 65 91.95 44.45 98.35
CA THR A 65 91.14 43.26 98.02
C THR A 65 89.70 43.63 97.64
N LEU A 66 89.06 44.53 98.40
CA LEU A 66 87.72 45.03 98.12
C LEU A 66 87.66 45.79 96.79
N LYS A 67 88.66 46.63 96.51
CA LYS A 67 88.79 47.33 95.24
C LYS A 67 88.89 46.35 94.06
N GLY A 68 89.79 45.37 94.12
CA GLY A 68 89.91 44.35 93.05
C GLY A 68 88.62 43.54 92.84
N ARG A 69 87.87 43.23 93.90
CA ARG A 69 86.54 42.61 93.79
C ARG A 69 85.49 43.55 93.18
N SER A 70 85.55 44.85 93.47
CA SER A 70 84.69 45.87 92.87
C SER A 70 84.95 45.99 91.36
N ASP A 71 86.22 46.08 90.96
CA ASP A 71 86.64 46.17 89.56
C ASP A 71 86.22 44.91 88.76
N THR A 72 86.31 43.74 89.41
CA THR A 72 85.84 42.46 88.84
C THR A 72 84.32 42.45 88.67
N LEU A 73 83.56 42.84 89.69
CA LEU A 73 82.10 42.92 89.63
C LEU A 73 81.62 43.89 88.55
N GLU A 74 82.25 45.06 88.45
CA GLU A 74 81.94 46.06 87.41
C GLU A 74 82.16 45.49 86.01
N THR A 75 83.23 44.71 85.82
CA THR A 75 83.54 44.02 84.56
C THR A 75 82.48 42.96 84.23
N SER A 76 82.10 42.10 85.18
CA SER A 76 81.04 41.11 84.99
C SER A 76 79.66 41.75 84.74
N THR A 77 79.34 42.88 85.37
CA THR A 77 78.11 43.63 85.10
C THR A 77 78.08 44.17 83.67
N ARG A 78 79.19 44.70 83.15
CA ARG A 78 79.30 45.12 81.75
C ARG A 78 79.11 43.95 80.78
N GLN A 79 79.72 42.79 81.07
CA GLN A 79 79.56 41.58 80.25
C GLN A 79 78.11 41.11 80.21
N LEU A 80 77.46 40.95 81.37
CA LEU A 80 76.06 40.53 81.46
C LEU A 80 75.10 41.51 80.76
N ALA A 81 75.38 42.81 80.80
CA ALA A 81 74.61 43.81 80.04
C ALA A 81 74.73 43.60 78.53
N SER A 82 75.95 43.31 78.03
CA SER A 82 76.19 42.99 76.62
C SER A 82 75.48 41.69 76.19
N GLU A 83 75.58 40.62 76.99
CA GLU A 83 74.90 39.34 76.73
C GLU A 83 73.38 39.51 76.74
N THR A 84 72.84 40.33 77.65
CA THR A 84 71.40 40.66 77.70
C THR A 84 70.96 41.39 76.43
N GLN A 85 71.74 42.35 75.95
CA GLN A 85 71.44 43.09 74.71
C GLN A 85 71.50 42.18 73.47
N GLU A 86 72.47 41.25 73.41
CA GLU A 86 72.56 40.26 72.33
C GLU A 86 71.36 39.29 72.33
N LEU A 87 70.96 38.79 73.51
CA LEU A 87 69.76 37.94 73.65
C LEU A 87 68.48 38.70 73.29
N GLN A 88 68.38 39.98 73.63
CA GLN A 88 67.25 40.83 73.25
C GLN A 88 67.17 40.99 71.72
N SER A 89 68.30 41.21 71.04
CA SER A 89 68.36 41.26 69.57
C SER A 89 67.92 39.94 68.94
N LYS A 90 68.50 38.82 69.38
CA LYS A 90 68.13 37.47 68.89
C LYS A 90 66.66 37.12 69.12
N THR A 91 66.07 37.63 70.19
CA THR A 91 64.63 37.46 70.48
C THR A 91 63.76 38.23 69.48
N GLY A 92 64.16 39.46 69.10
CA GLY A 92 63.49 40.22 68.04
C GLY A 92 63.64 39.58 66.65
N ASP A 93 64.84 39.08 66.33
CA ASP A 93 65.09 38.35 65.07
C ASP A 93 64.31 37.04 64.98
N LEU A 94 64.04 36.38 66.12
CA LEU A 94 63.22 35.18 66.18
C LEU A 94 61.73 35.51 66.09
N ALA A 95 61.27 36.58 66.73
CA ALA A 95 59.87 37.03 66.65
C ALA A 95 59.47 37.39 65.20
N THR A 96 60.30 38.15 64.49
CA THR A 96 60.06 38.51 63.07
C THR A 96 60.02 37.29 62.16
N LYS A 97 60.90 36.30 62.38
CA LYS A 97 60.85 35.00 61.66
C LYS A 97 59.60 34.19 61.96
N VAL A 98 59.09 34.23 63.20
CA VAL A 98 57.82 33.57 63.56
C VAL A 98 56.64 34.22 62.82
N GLU A 99 56.61 35.55 62.73
CA GLU A 99 55.59 36.28 61.96
C GLU A 99 55.66 35.95 60.45
N GLU A 100 56.85 35.87 59.87
CA GLU A 100 57.03 35.46 58.46
C GLU A 100 56.55 34.01 58.21
N VAL A 101 56.90 33.07 59.10
CA VAL A 101 56.44 31.67 59.00
C VAL A 101 54.93 31.56 59.14
N LEU A 102 54.30 32.34 60.04
CA LEU A 102 52.84 32.38 60.15
C LEU A 102 52.18 32.94 58.88
N GLY A 103 52.71 34.02 58.31
CA GLY A 103 52.18 34.59 57.05
C GLY A 103 52.30 33.63 55.85
N THR A 104 53.43 32.91 55.74
CA THR A 104 53.60 31.90 54.69
C THR A 104 52.71 30.67 54.91
N ALA A 105 52.50 30.24 56.16
CA ALA A 105 51.55 29.17 56.49
C ALA A 105 50.11 29.54 56.10
N THR A 106 49.62 30.72 56.49
CA THR A 106 48.28 31.21 56.09
C THR A 106 48.14 31.30 54.57
N THR A 107 49.18 31.72 53.86
CA THR A 107 49.19 31.76 52.39
C THR A 107 49.12 30.37 51.76
N LEU A 108 49.77 29.38 52.36
CA LEU A 108 49.70 27.97 51.92
C LEU A 108 48.32 27.36 52.19
N GLU A 109 47.73 27.61 53.36
CA GLU A 109 46.37 27.18 53.69
C GLU A 109 45.34 27.70 52.68
N GLN A 110 45.41 28.99 52.32
CA GLN A 110 44.56 29.58 51.29
C GLN A 110 44.76 28.92 49.91
N LYS A 111 46.01 28.64 49.52
CA LYS A 111 46.32 27.94 48.26
C LYS A 111 45.78 26.51 48.25
N VAL A 112 45.90 25.79 49.37
CA VAL A 112 45.34 24.44 49.53
C VAL A 112 43.81 24.46 49.42
N GLY A 113 43.15 25.42 50.07
CA GLY A 113 41.70 25.63 49.94
C GLY A 113 41.28 25.86 48.48
N GLY A 114 41.97 26.74 47.76
CA GLY A 114 41.71 26.99 46.34
C GLY A 114 41.94 25.77 45.44
N LEU A 115 42.97 24.97 45.72
CA LEU A 115 43.24 23.71 45.01
C LEU A 115 42.16 22.65 45.27
N ILE A 116 41.62 22.56 46.50
CA ILE A 116 40.49 21.68 46.83
C ILE A 116 39.25 22.12 46.03
N THR A 117 38.90 23.41 46.05
CA THR A 117 37.77 23.93 45.26
C THR A 117 37.93 23.65 43.77
N SER A 118 39.13 23.86 43.21
CA SER A 118 39.40 23.59 41.79
C SER A 118 39.34 22.10 41.44
N LYS A 119 39.74 21.21 42.36
CA LYS A 119 39.63 19.76 42.19
C LYS A 119 38.18 19.30 42.15
N ASP A 120 37.35 19.84 43.05
CA ASP A 120 35.95 19.45 43.16
C ASP A 120 35.13 19.97 41.94
N GLU A 121 35.44 21.16 41.44
CA GLU A 121 34.91 21.70 40.18
C GLU A 121 35.28 20.81 38.97
N LEU A 122 36.55 20.40 38.85
CA LEU A 122 36.98 19.48 37.79
C LEU A 122 36.30 18.10 37.89
N ALA A 123 36.03 17.62 39.10
CA ALA A 123 35.28 16.38 39.30
C ALA A 123 33.80 16.52 38.89
N ALA A 124 33.17 17.67 39.13
CA ALA A 124 31.83 17.97 38.65
C ALA A 124 31.78 18.02 37.12
N GLN A 125 32.72 18.71 36.48
CA GLN A 125 32.84 18.80 35.02
C GLN A 125 33.07 17.42 34.37
N LEU A 126 33.92 16.57 34.97
CA LEU A 126 34.15 15.20 34.50
C LEU A 126 32.87 14.34 34.53
N ASN A 127 32.07 14.47 35.59
CA ASN A 127 30.80 13.75 35.69
C ASN A 127 29.76 14.27 34.69
N ALA A 128 29.66 15.59 34.49
CA ALA A 128 28.79 16.17 33.48
C ALA A 128 29.15 15.69 32.05
N LEU A 129 30.45 15.73 31.70
CA LEU A 129 30.95 15.27 30.40
C LEU A 129 30.69 13.76 30.20
N LYS A 130 30.81 12.96 31.26
CA LYS A 130 30.49 11.53 31.22
C LYS A 130 28.99 11.28 30.97
N THR A 131 28.12 12.07 31.58
CA THR A 131 26.66 12.01 31.34
C THR A 131 26.31 12.42 29.91
N GLU A 132 26.93 13.48 29.39
CA GLU A 132 26.74 13.91 28.00
C GLU A 132 27.21 12.85 27.00
N LEU A 133 28.36 12.22 27.25
CA LEU A 133 28.89 11.13 26.42
C LEU A 133 27.92 9.94 26.37
N SER A 134 27.35 9.51 27.50
CA SER A 134 26.33 8.45 27.52
C SER A 134 25.10 8.83 26.70
N ALA A 135 24.56 10.04 26.87
CA ALA A 135 23.41 10.50 26.08
C ALA A 135 23.71 10.59 24.57
N LEU A 136 24.96 10.88 24.20
CA LEU A 136 25.40 10.92 22.80
C LEU A 136 25.52 9.51 22.19
N VAL A 137 25.94 8.52 22.99
CA VAL A 137 25.95 7.09 22.60
C VAL A 137 24.52 6.59 22.38
N ASP A 138 23.61 6.81 23.34
CA ASP A 138 22.19 6.40 23.22
C ASP A 138 21.54 7.00 21.96
N LYS A 139 21.86 8.26 21.65
CA LYS A 139 21.36 8.95 20.45
C LYS A 139 21.93 8.38 19.15
N ASN A 140 23.19 7.94 19.17
CA ASN A 140 23.81 7.28 18.02
C ASN A 140 23.20 5.90 17.75
N GLU A 141 22.88 5.13 18.79
CA GLU A 141 22.14 3.86 18.67
C GLU A 141 20.73 4.08 18.11
N GLN A 142 20.02 5.13 18.56
CA GLN A 142 18.72 5.52 18.01
C GLN A 142 18.81 5.89 16.52
N PHE A 143 19.85 6.61 16.10
CA PHE A 143 20.07 6.91 14.67
C PHE A 143 20.37 5.66 13.84
N ALA A 144 21.15 4.70 14.36
CA ALA A 144 21.39 3.43 13.69
C ALA A 144 20.09 2.62 13.51
N ALA A 145 19.24 2.54 14.54
CA ALA A 145 17.94 1.89 14.45
C ALA A 145 16.99 2.57 13.44
N ALA A 146 17.00 3.91 13.39
CA ALA A 146 16.24 4.68 12.41
C ALA A 146 16.72 4.44 10.97
N ALA A 147 18.04 4.34 10.75
CA ALA A 147 18.61 4.03 9.44
C ALA A 147 18.15 2.65 8.92
N ASN A 148 18.28 1.59 9.74
CA ASN A 148 17.82 0.23 9.39
C ASN A 148 16.31 0.19 9.09
N THR A 149 15.52 1.01 9.80
CA THR A 149 14.08 1.14 9.56
C THR A 149 13.78 1.81 8.22
N LEU A 150 14.56 2.83 7.83
CA LEU A 150 14.42 3.49 6.53
C LEU A 150 14.85 2.59 5.38
N GLU A 151 15.94 1.83 5.53
CA GLU A 151 16.41 0.84 4.55
C GLU A 151 15.34 -0.25 4.31
N SER A 152 14.77 -0.80 5.39
CA SER A 152 13.66 -1.76 5.31
C SER A 152 12.43 -1.20 4.58
N ARG A 153 12.11 0.09 4.79
CA ARG A 153 11.02 0.78 4.09
C ARG A 153 11.33 1.04 2.62
N ALA A 154 12.59 1.34 2.28
CA ALA A 154 13.02 1.51 0.89
C ALA A 154 12.84 0.21 0.11
N GLY A 155 13.37 -0.92 0.61
CA GLY A 155 13.19 -2.23 -0.04
C GLY A 155 11.71 -2.65 -0.16
N SER A 156 10.87 -2.32 0.82
CA SER A 156 9.42 -2.55 0.71
C SER A 156 8.75 -1.70 -0.36
N LEU A 157 9.22 -0.48 -0.62
CA LEU A 157 8.68 0.40 -1.66
C LEU A 157 9.16 -0.03 -3.05
N GLU A 158 10.41 -0.50 -3.18
CA GLU A 158 10.93 -1.10 -4.41
C GLU A 158 10.11 -2.33 -4.81
N GLY A 159 9.85 -3.25 -3.86
CA GLY A 159 8.99 -4.41 -4.11
C GLY A 159 7.56 -4.05 -4.53
N MET A 160 6.96 -3.00 -3.95
CA MET A 160 5.65 -2.49 -4.37
C MET A 160 5.69 -1.88 -5.78
N ALA A 161 6.79 -1.21 -6.16
CA ALA A 161 6.94 -0.62 -7.48
C ALA A 161 7.08 -1.69 -8.58
N ASP A 162 7.84 -2.76 -8.32
CA ASP A 162 7.97 -3.89 -9.25
C ASP A 162 6.66 -4.69 -9.39
N GLU A 163 5.90 -4.88 -8.30
CA GLU A 163 4.57 -5.50 -8.34
C GLU A 163 3.59 -4.68 -9.19
N LEU A 164 3.50 -3.36 -8.96
CA LEU A 164 2.65 -2.46 -9.77
C LEU A 164 3.05 -2.47 -11.24
N LYS A 165 4.34 -2.53 -11.55
CA LYS A 165 4.87 -2.65 -12.91
C LYS A 165 4.49 -3.99 -13.56
N GLY A 166 4.45 -5.08 -12.77
CA GLY A 166 3.90 -6.37 -13.19
C GLY A 166 2.41 -6.27 -13.55
N GLN A 167 1.60 -5.69 -12.67
CA GLN A 167 0.16 -5.51 -12.88
C GLN A 167 -0.16 -4.63 -14.09
N ILE A 168 0.62 -3.57 -14.35
CA ILE A 168 0.48 -2.73 -15.55
C ILE A 168 0.72 -3.56 -16.82
N LYS A 169 1.74 -4.43 -16.84
CA LYS A 169 2.04 -5.30 -17.99
C LYS A 169 0.95 -6.34 -18.22
N GLU A 170 0.34 -6.86 -17.15
CA GLU A 170 -0.79 -7.77 -17.24
C GLU A 170 -2.05 -7.08 -17.77
N LEU A 171 -2.33 -5.84 -17.32
CA LEU A 171 -3.43 -5.02 -17.84
C LEU A 171 -3.27 -4.65 -19.32
N ASP A 172 -2.05 -4.34 -19.76
CA ASP A 172 -1.74 -4.09 -21.17
C ASP A 172 -2.02 -5.34 -22.03
N THR A 173 -1.60 -6.51 -21.54
CA THR A 173 -1.88 -7.81 -22.18
C THR A 173 -3.39 -8.07 -22.29
N HIS A 174 -4.15 -7.91 -21.20
CA HIS A 174 -5.61 -8.04 -21.21
C HIS A 174 -6.31 -7.05 -22.14
N THR A 175 -5.79 -5.82 -22.23
CA THR A 175 -6.31 -4.78 -23.14
C THR A 175 -6.09 -5.18 -24.60
N GLY A 176 -4.92 -5.73 -24.94
CA GLY A 176 -4.63 -6.31 -26.25
C GLY A 176 -5.58 -7.46 -26.62
N GLU A 177 -5.84 -8.39 -25.70
CA GLU A 177 -6.81 -9.47 -25.92
C GLU A 177 -8.24 -8.97 -26.14
N LEU A 178 -8.69 -8.01 -25.32
CA LEU A 178 -10.01 -7.40 -25.45
C LEU A 178 -10.18 -6.72 -26.80
N ARG A 179 -9.15 -6.01 -27.27
CA ARG A 179 -9.13 -5.41 -28.61
C ARG A 179 -9.26 -6.47 -29.71
N ALA A 180 -8.46 -7.53 -29.67
CA ALA A 180 -8.52 -8.62 -30.65
C ALA A 180 -9.90 -9.34 -30.66
N LYS A 181 -10.53 -9.50 -29.49
CA LYS A 181 -11.91 -10.00 -29.36
C LYS A 181 -12.92 -9.03 -30.00
N GLY A 182 -12.74 -7.71 -29.82
CA GLY A 182 -13.53 -6.67 -30.47
C GLY A 182 -13.42 -6.71 -32.00
N ASP A 183 -12.20 -6.76 -32.54
CA ASP A 183 -11.94 -6.86 -33.98
C ASP A 183 -12.57 -8.14 -34.59
N SER A 184 -12.49 -9.27 -33.87
CA SER A 184 -13.13 -10.53 -34.25
C SER A 184 -14.67 -10.44 -34.28
N LEU A 185 -15.28 -9.77 -33.30
CA LEU A 185 -16.73 -9.54 -33.27
C LEU A 185 -17.18 -8.60 -34.39
N ALA A 186 -16.43 -7.54 -34.69
CA ALA A 186 -16.71 -6.64 -35.80
C ALA A 186 -16.67 -7.38 -37.16
N GLY A 187 -15.66 -8.22 -37.40
CA GLY A 187 -15.58 -9.04 -38.61
C GLY A 187 -16.75 -10.04 -38.73
N ARG A 188 -17.21 -10.63 -37.61
CA ARG A 188 -18.39 -11.49 -37.59
C ARG A 188 -19.69 -10.73 -37.83
N LEU A 189 -19.81 -9.50 -37.35
CA LEU A 189 -20.96 -8.63 -37.62
C LEU A 189 -21.05 -8.35 -39.13
N GLN A 190 -19.95 -7.92 -39.75
CA GLN A 190 -19.89 -7.65 -41.19
C GLN A 190 -20.27 -8.88 -42.03
N GLN A 191 -19.84 -10.08 -41.63
CA GLN A 191 -20.24 -11.32 -42.30
C GLN A 191 -21.74 -11.63 -42.17
N LEU A 192 -22.36 -11.30 -41.04
CA LEU A 192 -23.81 -11.44 -40.85
C LEU A 192 -24.59 -10.40 -41.65
N GLU A 193 -24.10 -9.17 -41.75
CA GLU A 193 -24.68 -8.12 -42.60
C GLU A 193 -24.65 -8.53 -44.07
N THR A 194 -23.50 -8.98 -44.59
CA THR A 194 -23.37 -9.50 -45.96
C THR A 194 -24.34 -10.65 -46.23
N ARG A 195 -24.39 -11.65 -45.34
CA ARG A 195 -25.34 -12.78 -45.47
C ARG A 195 -26.80 -12.35 -45.44
N THR A 196 -27.14 -11.33 -44.65
CA THR A 196 -28.50 -10.77 -44.63
C THR A 196 -28.82 -10.06 -45.95
N GLY A 197 -27.84 -9.32 -46.50
CA GLY A 197 -27.92 -8.73 -47.83
C GLY A 197 -28.06 -9.76 -48.96
N GLU A 198 -27.43 -10.93 -48.86
CA GLU A 198 -27.54 -12.05 -49.81
C GLU A 198 -28.86 -12.82 -49.69
N LEU A 199 -29.40 -13.00 -48.48
CA LEU A 199 -30.66 -13.70 -48.25
C LEU A 199 -31.88 -12.92 -48.72
N ASN A 200 -31.88 -11.59 -48.61
CA ASN A 200 -33.00 -10.74 -49.05
C ASN A 200 -33.41 -10.94 -50.53
N PRO A 201 -32.50 -10.89 -51.53
CA PRO A 201 -32.86 -11.15 -52.93
C PRO A 201 -33.22 -12.61 -53.18
N GLN A 202 -32.70 -13.57 -52.40
CA GLN A 202 -33.14 -14.98 -52.49
C GLN A 202 -34.59 -15.14 -52.04
N VAL A 203 -34.99 -14.48 -50.94
CA VAL A 203 -36.39 -14.45 -50.47
C VAL A 203 -37.30 -13.76 -51.50
N ALA A 204 -36.85 -12.67 -52.12
CA ALA A 204 -37.59 -12.01 -53.20
C ALA A 204 -37.79 -12.96 -54.41
N ALA A 205 -36.74 -13.63 -54.86
CA ALA A 205 -36.82 -14.60 -55.96
C ALA A 205 -37.70 -15.83 -55.63
N LEU A 206 -37.70 -16.28 -54.37
CA LEU A 206 -38.60 -17.34 -53.90
C LEU A 206 -40.08 -16.88 -53.88
N ASN A 207 -40.35 -15.61 -53.58
CA ASN A 207 -41.69 -15.05 -53.70
C ASN A 207 -42.13 -14.92 -55.17
N ASP A 208 -41.25 -14.47 -56.06
CA ASP A 208 -41.54 -14.38 -57.51
C ASP A 208 -41.80 -15.75 -58.14
N THR A 209 -41.00 -16.77 -57.78
CA THR A 209 -41.23 -18.15 -58.23
C THR A 209 -42.52 -18.73 -57.66
N THR A 210 -42.85 -18.43 -56.40
CA THR A 210 -44.13 -18.80 -55.79
C THR A 210 -45.30 -18.17 -56.56
N ALA A 211 -45.26 -16.86 -56.83
CA ALA A 211 -46.32 -16.15 -57.57
C ALA A 211 -46.49 -16.69 -59.01
N ARG A 212 -45.38 -17.03 -59.67
CA ARG A 212 -45.38 -17.68 -60.99
C ARG A 212 -45.99 -19.09 -60.92
N LEU A 213 -45.63 -19.91 -59.93
CA LEU A 213 -46.18 -21.26 -59.75
C LEU A 213 -47.68 -21.20 -59.46
N THR A 214 -48.16 -20.25 -58.64
CA THR A 214 -49.59 -19.98 -58.44
C THR A 214 -50.28 -19.67 -59.77
N SER A 215 -49.72 -18.74 -60.56
CA SER A 215 -50.25 -18.38 -61.88
C SER A 215 -50.29 -19.57 -62.86
N GLN A 216 -49.29 -20.46 -62.81
CA GLN A 216 -49.28 -21.69 -63.60
C GLN A 216 -50.35 -22.68 -63.14
N SER A 217 -50.58 -22.80 -61.83
CA SER A 217 -51.64 -23.64 -61.26
C SER A 217 -53.03 -23.13 -61.65
N ASP A 218 -53.26 -21.82 -61.64
CA ASP A 218 -54.53 -21.21 -62.07
C ASP A 218 -54.77 -21.43 -63.58
N GLY A 219 -53.71 -21.28 -64.40
CA GLY A 219 -53.77 -21.59 -65.83
C GLY A 219 -54.06 -23.07 -66.12
N LEU A 220 -53.42 -23.99 -65.38
CA LEU A 220 -53.68 -25.43 -65.49
C LEU A 220 -55.11 -25.78 -65.06
N LYS A 221 -55.63 -25.16 -64.00
CA LYS A 221 -57.02 -25.32 -63.57
C LYS A 221 -58.00 -24.87 -64.66
N SER A 222 -57.79 -23.71 -65.27
CA SER A 222 -58.60 -23.22 -66.38
C SER A 222 -58.55 -24.15 -67.61
N ASN A 223 -57.38 -24.73 -67.91
CA ASN A 223 -57.25 -25.74 -68.96
C ASN A 223 -58.03 -27.03 -68.64
N ILE A 224 -58.05 -27.48 -67.38
CA ILE A 224 -58.85 -28.63 -66.94
C ILE A 224 -60.35 -28.33 -67.11
N GLU A 225 -60.83 -27.19 -66.62
CA GLU A 225 -62.23 -26.75 -66.79
C GLU A 225 -62.63 -26.69 -68.29
N GLY A 226 -61.71 -26.24 -69.15
CA GLY A 226 -61.89 -26.25 -70.61
C GLY A 226 -61.94 -27.65 -71.23
N LEU A 227 -61.08 -28.56 -70.80
CA LEU A 227 -61.07 -29.97 -71.25
C LEU A 227 -62.30 -30.74 -70.76
N GLU A 228 -62.76 -30.50 -69.54
CA GLU A 228 -64.01 -31.07 -69.01
C GLU A 228 -65.21 -30.63 -69.86
N LYS A 229 -65.27 -29.35 -70.25
CA LYS A 229 -66.29 -28.83 -71.18
C LYS A 229 -66.22 -29.51 -72.55
N GLN A 230 -65.03 -29.65 -73.13
CA GLN A 230 -64.84 -30.36 -74.40
C GLN A 230 -65.25 -31.83 -74.31
N PHE A 231 -64.94 -32.51 -73.20
CA PHE A 231 -65.35 -33.89 -72.96
C PHE A 231 -66.88 -34.01 -72.88
N GLY A 232 -67.56 -33.08 -72.20
CA GLY A 232 -69.03 -33.01 -72.17
C GLY A 232 -69.65 -32.79 -73.56
N GLU A 233 -69.06 -31.92 -74.39
CA GLU A 233 -69.48 -31.71 -75.78
C GLU A 233 -69.27 -32.98 -76.63
N LEU A 234 -68.14 -33.66 -76.49
CA LEU A 234 -67.85 -34.95 -77.15
C LEU A 234 -68.80 -36.07 -76.71
N GLN A 235 -69.15 -36.12 -75.42
CA GLN A 235 -70.12 -37.09 -74.89
C GLN A 235 -71.50 -36.85 -75.49
N ALA A 236 -71.98 -35.60 -75.54
CA ALA A 236 -73.23 -35.23 -76.19
C ALA A 236 -73.24 -35.58 -77.70
N VAL A 237 -72.12 -35.38 -78.40
CA VAL A 237 -71.97 -35.81 -79.80
C VAL A 237 -72.01 -37.33 -79.93
N SER A 238 -71.42 -38.08 -79.00
CA SER A 238 -71.47 -39.54 -78.96
C SER A 238 -72.89 -40.06 -78.71
N ASP A 239 -73.65 -39.43 -77.82
CA ASP A 239 -75.06 -39.77 -77.54
C ASP A 239 -75.97 -39.49 -78.74
N GLU A 240 -75.78 -38.36 -79.44
CA GLU A 240 -76.45 -38.05 -80.71
C GLU A 240 -76.07 -39.06 -81.80
N LEU A 241 -74.80 -39.46 -81.90
CA LEU A 241 -74.34 -40.51 -82.83
C LEU A 241 -74.98 -41.86 -82.53
N ASN A 242 -75.10 -42.25 -81.26
CA ASN A 242 -75.76 -43.47 -80.83
C ASN A 242 -77.28 -43.43 -81.10
N THR A 243 -77.91 -42.27 -80.88
CA THR A 243 -79.31 -42.00 -81.23
C THR A 243 -79.54 -42.08 -82.75
N ARG A 244 -78.58 -41.61 -83.57
CA ARG A 244 -78.61 -41.78 -85.03
C ARG A 244 -78.38 -43.22 -85.46
N ALA A 245 -77.47 -43.94 -84.80
CA ALA A 245 -77.19 -45.35 -85.09
C ALA A 245 -78.43 -46.21 -84.86
N THR A 246 -79.06 -46.11 -83.68
CA THR A 246 -80.33 -46.80 -83.37
C THR A 246 -81.47 -46.38 -84.31
N LYS A 247 -81.55 -45.11 -84.72
CA LYS A 247 -82.53 -44.65 -85.72
C LYS A 247 -82.27 -45.23 -87.13
N LEU A 248 -81.01 -45.38 -87.52
CA LEU A 248 -80.60 -46.03 -88.78
C LEU A 248 -80.81 -47.54 -88.74
N GLU A 249 -80.57 -48.18 -87.60
CA GLU A 249 -80.82 -49.61 -87.38
C GLU A 249 -82.32 -49.92 -87.44
N ASN A 250 -83.16 -49.12 -86.78
CA ASN A 250 -84.61 -49.19 -86.94
C ASN A 250 -85.06 -48.98 -88.39
N LYS A 251 -84.41 -48.04 -89.11
CA LYS A 251 -84.69 -47.81 -90.54
C LYS A 251 -84.25 -49.00 -91.40
N SER A 252 -83.11 -49.62 -91.12
CA SER A 252 -82.62 -50.80 -91.85
C SER A 252 -83.49 -52.02 -91.57
N ALA A 253 -83.96 -52.22 -90.34
CA ALA A 253 -84.92 -53.25 -89.98
C ALA A 253 -86.27 -53.06 -90.71
N ASN A 254 -86.74 -51.82 -90.85
CA ASN A 254 -87.94 -51.47 -91.61
C ASN A 254 -87.74 -51.67 -93.14
N GLN A 255 -86.55 -51.37 -93.69
CA GLN A 255 -86.23 -51.66 -95.08
C GLN A 255 -86.05 -53.18 -95.34
N ALA A 256 -85.53 -53.92 -94.37
CA ALA A 256 -85.42 -55.38 -94.44
C ALA A 256 -86.80 -56.07 -94.38
N SER A 257 -87.75 -55.55 -93.60
CA SER A 257 -89.14 -56.02 -93.63
C SER A 257 -89.87 -55.62 -94.92
N GLN A 258 -89.61 -54.44 -95.49
CA GLN A 258 -90.08 -54.06 -96.84
C GLN A 258 -89.53 -55.01 -97.92
N LEU A 259 -88.25 -55.37 -97.87
CA LEU A 259 -87.63 -56.34 -98.79
C LEU A 259 -88.24 -57.75 -98.64
N ARG A 260 -88.50 -58.21 -97.42
CA ARG A 260 -89.22 -59.48 -97.18
C ARG A 260 -90.64 -59.45 -97.76
N ALA A 261 -91.36 -58.33 -97.64
CA ALA A 261 -92.69 -58.16 -98.23
C ALA A 261 -92.67 -58.10 -99.78
N LEU A 262 -91.59 -57.61 -100.39
CA LEU A 262 -91.38 -57.65 -101.84
C LEU A 262 -91.02 -59.05 -102.34
N GLY A 263 -90.22 -59.81 -101.58
CA GLY A 263 -89.89 -61.21 -101.88
C GLY A 263 -91.14 -62.10 -101.99
N THR A 264 -92.06 -62.01 -101.02
CA THR A 264 -93.31 -62.80 -101.03
C THR A 264 -94.32 -62.38 -102.10
N ARG A 265 -94.10 -61.25 -102.79
CA ARG A 265 -95.05 -60.70 -103.78
C ARG A 265 -94.68 -61.02 -105.23
N THR A 266 -93.50 -61.58 -105.48
CA THR A 266 -92.96 -61.77 -106.85
C THR A 266 -92.96 -63.23 -107.32
N ASP A 267 -93.16 -64.19 -106.40
CA ASP A 267 -93.14 -65.64 -106.68
C ASP A 267 -94.44 -66.19 -107.33
N LYS A 268 -95.34 -65.31 -107.82
CA LYS A 268 -96.71 -65.69 -108.24
C LYS A 268 -97.04 -65.53 -109.73
N HIS A 269 -96.22 -64.88 -110.55
CA HIS A 269 -96.53 -64.68 -111.97
C HIS A 269 -95.32 -64.76 -112.94
N ILE A 270 -94.97 -65.98 -113.35
CA ILE A 270 -94.22 -66.26 -114.59
C ILE A 270 -94.96 -67.34 -115.39
N SER A 271 -95.71 -66.96 -116.44
CA SER A 271 -96.25 -67.84 -117.49
C SER A 271 -96.86 -67.03 -118.65
N ARG A 272 -96.69 -67.50 -119.89
CA ARG A 272 -97.11 -66.91 -121.20
C ARG A 272 -96.25 -65.71 -121.69
N SER A 273 -95.08 -65.89 -122.32
CA SER A 273 -94.75 -66.51 -123.65
C SER A 273 -95.00 -65.59 -124.85
N HIS A 274 -94.21 -65.54 -125.94
CA HIS A 274 -92.82 -65.88 -126.33
C HIS A 274 -92.76 -65.82 -127.89
N LYS A 275 -91.53 -65.76 -128.47
CA LYS A 275 -91.13 -65.87 -129.91
C LYS A 275 -90.93 -64.50 -130.59
N ILE A 276 -89.77 -64.17 -131.16
CA ILE A 276 -88.89 -64.89 -132.12
C ILE A 276 -87.42 -64.82 -131.61
N PHE A 277 -86.63 -65.89 -131.34
CA PHE A 277 -85.91 -66.84 -132.24
C PHE A 277 -84.93 -66.15 -133.23
N TRP A 278 -83.67 -66.52 -133.48
CA TRP A 278 -82.79 -67.64 -133.10
C TRP A 278 -81.32 -67.25 -133.47
N VAL A 279 -80.24 -67.65 -132.77
CA VAL A 279 -79.18 -68.64 -133.16
C VAL A 279 -78.05 -68.45 -132.11
N LEU A 280 -77.75 -69.39 -131.19
CA LEU A 280 -76.79 -70.52 -131.25
C LEU A 280 -75.28 -70.13 -131.34
N GLY A 281 -74.48 -70.49 -130.31
CA GLY A 281 -73.00 -70.35 -130.31
C GLY A 281 -72.36 -70.64 -128.93
N ILE A 282 -71.72 -71.81 -128.79
CA ILE A 282 -71.23 -72.43 -127.53
C ILE A 282 -69.83 -71.91 -127.07
N ALA A 283 -69.53 -72.03 -125.76
CA ALA A 283 -68.23 -72.28 -125.09
C ALA A 283 -67.51 -71.20 -124.22
N VAL A 284 -67.54 -71.45 -122.90
CA VAL A 284 -66.38 -71.74 -122.00
C VAL A 284 -65.31 -70.67 -121.67
N ALA A 285 -65.05 -70.61 -120.35
CA ALA A 285 -63.81 -70.24 -119.63
C ALA A 285 -63.42 -68.76 -119.38
N LEU A 286 -63.25 -68.50 -118.07
CA LEU A 286 -62.12 -67.82 -117.41
C LEU A 286 -61.80 -66.34 -117.75
N TRP A 287 -62.01 -65.52 -116.72
CA TRP A 287 -61.35 -64.25 -116.36
C TRP A 287 -59.81 -64.29 -116.57
N PRO A 288 -59.04 -63.16 -116.67
CA PRO A 288 -59.36 -61.83 -116.11
C PRO A 288 -58.80 -60.57 -116.87
N ILE A 289 -58.84 -59.40 -116.18
CA ILE A 289 -57.99 -58.17 -116.33
C ILE A 289 -58.43 -57.00 -117.26
N ALA A 290 -58.66 -55.85 -116.59
CA ALA A 290 -58.40 -54.41 -116.91
C ALA A 290 -58.96 -53.67 -118.16
N GLY A 291 -59.17 -52.35 -117.97
CA GLY A 291 -59.34 -51.32 -119.01
C GLY A 291 -60.76 -50.72 -119.08
N VAL A 292 -61.10 -49.60 -118.41
CA VAL A 292 -60.77 -48.19 -118.76
C VAL A 292 -61.26 -47.85 -120.19
N TRP A 293 -62.04 -46.81 -120.52
CA TRP A 293 -62.71 -45.68 -119.85
C TRP A 293 -63.26 -44.77 -120.99
N LEU A 294 -64.53 -44.38 -120.92
CA LEU A 294 -65.09 -43.08 -121.37
C LEU A 294 -65.16 -42.65 -122.87
N HIS A 295 -66.28 -42.00 -123.20
CA HIS A 295 -66.43 -40.96 -124.23
C HIS A 295 -67.41 -39.90 -123.66
N LEU A 296 -67.07 -38.62 -123.44
CA LEU A 296 -66.83 -37.51 -124.39
C LEU A 296 -68.13 -37.07 -125.12
N ASN A 297 -68.49 -35.78 -125.27
CA ASN A 297 -67.75 -34.51 -125.06
C ASN A 297 -68.71 -33.28 -125.03
N HIS A 298 -68.40 -32.19 -124.29
CA HIS A 298 -68.21 -30.81 -124.82
C HIS A 298 -67.77 -29.79 -123.74
N THR A 299 -67.19 -28.64 -124.14
CA THR A 299 -66.14 -27.90 -123.38
C THR A 299 -66.27 -26.35 -123.33
N LYS A 300 -65.36 -25.72 -122.52
CA LYS A 300 -64.85 -24.30 -122.42
C LYS A 300 -65.49 -23.42 -121.30
N LYS A 301 -64.86 -22.40 -120.67
CA LYS A 301 -63.50 -21.76 -120.71
C LYS A 301 -63.15 -21.21 -119.28
N LEU A 302 -62.14 -21.74 -118.55
CA LEU A 302 -60.78 -21.22 -118.27
C LEU A 302 -60.60 -20.01 -117.31
N GLU A 303 -59.42 -19.99 -116.66
CA GLU A 303 -58.79 -18.96 -115.77
C GLU A 303 -59.25 -18.90 -114.30
N ALA A 304 -58.38 -18.80 -113.28
CA ALA A 304 -56.93 -19.05 -113.21
C ALA A 304 -56.44 -19.30 -111.75
N GLN A 305 -55.32 -20.05 -111.61
CA GLN A 305 -54.32 -20.02 -110.51
C GLN A 305 -54.79 -20.26 -109.05
N THR A 306 -54.54 -21.44 -108.46
CA THR A 306 -53.30 -21.84 -107.71
C THR A 306 -52.98 -20.94 -106.50
N SER A 307 -52.78 -21.45 -105.27
CA SER A 307 -52.23 -22.77 -104.91
C SER A 307 -52.84 -23.40 -103.66
N LYS A 308 -53.02 -24.73 -103.74
CA LYS A 308 -52.63 -25.79 -102.78
C LYS A 308 -52.69 -25.51 -101.26
N GLU A 309 -53.17 -26.43 -100.44
CA GLU A 309 -53.94 -27.68 -100.64
C GLU A 309 -54.42 -28.10 -99.25
N GLY A 310 -55.74 -28.14 -99.01
CA GLY A 310 -56.30 -28.86 -97.85
C GLY A 310 -56.66 -30.28 -98.29
N PRO A 311 -56.33 -31.34 -97.51
CA PRO A 311 -56.63 -32.70 -97.92
C PRO A 311 -58.12 -33.05 -97.79
N ALA A 312 -58.57 -33.94 -98.67
CA ALA A 312 -59.91 -34.50 -98.73
C ALA A 312 -60.12 -35.62 -97.66
N PRO A 313 -61.28 -36.31 -97.59
CA PRO A 313 -61.64 -37.07 -96.39
C PRO A 313 -60.73 -38.30 -96.17
N ALA A 314 -60.17 -38.39 -94.96
CA ALA A 314 -59.24 -39.45 -94.59
C ALA A 314 -59.91 -40.83 -94.60
N THR A 315 -59.21 -41.81 -95.20
CA THR A 315 -59.54 -43.22 -95.10
C THR A 315 -59.34 -43.74 -93.67
N LEU A 316 -59.96 -44.87 -93.33
CA LEU A 316 -59.91 -45.48 -92.00
C LEU A 316 -58.47 -45.73 -91.49
N THR A 317 -57.53 -45.98 -92.42
CA THR A 317 -56.09 -46.13 -92.17
C THR A 317 -55.43 -44.81 -91.74
N GLY A 318 -55.86 -43.67 -92.27
CA GLY A 318 -55.33 -42.35 -91.89
C GLY A 318 -55.67 -42.00 -90.45
N ARG A 319 -56.93 -42.24 -90.05
CA ARG A 319 -57.40 -42.03 -88.67
C ARG A 319 -56.72 -42.94 -87.65
N LEU A 320 -56.23 -44.11 -88.06
CA LEU A 320 -55.43 -44.99 -87.20
C LEU A 320 -54.03 -44.40 -86.96
N ASN A 321 -53.35 -43.95 -88.02
CA ASN A 321 -52.05 -43.30 -87.91
C ASN A 321 -52.10 -41.99 -87.11
N GLU A 322 -53.15 -41.17 -87.27
CA GLU A 322 -53.37 -39.95 -86.48
C GLU A 322 -53.57 -40.28 -84.99
N ALA A 323 -54.30 -41.36 -84.66
CA ALA A 323 -54.47 -41.82 -83.28
C ALA A 323 -53.16 -42.35 -82.67
N ASP A 324 -52.33 -43.06 -83.43
CA ASP A 324 -51.02 -43.52 -82.99
C ASP A 324 -50.02 -42.35 -82.82
N GLN A 325 -50.07 -41.32 -83.69
CA GLN A 325 -49.30 -40.09 -83.49
C GLN A 325 -49.73 -39.35 -82.22
N ALA A 326 -51.04 -39.12 -82.02
CA ALA A 326 -51.56 -38.47 -80.82
C ALA A 326 -51.21 -39.24 -79.54
N ARG A 327 -51.22 -40.58 -79.58
CA ARG A 327 -50.78 -41.44 -78.47
C ARG A 327 -49.29 -41.26 -78.17
N ASN A 328 -48.44 -41.21 -79.18
CA ASN A 328 -46.99 -41.02 -79.02
C ASN A 328 -46.67 -39.62 -78.48
N GLU A 329 -47.36 -38.58 -78.94
CA GLU A 329 -47.25 -37.21 -78.41
C GLU A 329 -47.71 -37.14 -76.95
N LEU A 330 -48.82 -37.81 -76.60
CA LEU A 330 -49.29 -37.89 -75.22
C LEU A 330 -48.28 -38.62 -74.30
N GLN A 331 -47.64 -39.69 -74.78
CA GLN A 331 -46.55 -40.35 -74.02
C GLN A 331 -45.34 -39.44 -73.85
N ALA A 332 -44.96 -38.65 -74.86
CA ALA A 332 -43.88 -37.68 -74.76
C ALA A 332 -44.20 -36.56 -73.74
N GLN A 333 -45.44 -36.05 -73.74
CA GLN A 333 -45.92 -35.07 -72.76
C GLN A 333 -45.92 -35.65 -71.34
N ILE A 334 -46.39 -36.89 -71.15
CA ILE A 334 -46.35 -37.57 -69.84
C ILE A 334 -44.91 -37.72 -69.35
N ALA A 335 -43.97 -38.13 -70.20
CA ALA A 335 -42.56 -38.25 -69.84
C ALA A 335 -41.93 -36.89 -69.46
N GLN A 336 -42.28 -35.83 -70.20
CA GLN A 336 -41.86 -34.45 -69.88
C GLN A 336 -42.43 -33.99 -68.53
N THR A 337 -43.71 -34.23 -68.26
CA THR A 337 -44.35 -33.90 -66.97
C THR A 337 -43.74 -34.70 -65.82
N GLN A 338 -43.44 -35.99 -66.00
CA GLN A 338 -42.76 -36.80 -64.99
C GLN A 338 -41.35 -36.28 -64.67
N SER A 339 -40.59 -35.85 -65.70
CA SER A 339 -39.29 -35.21 -65.51
C SER A 339 -39.40 -33.89 -64.73
N GLN A 340 -40.38 -33.04 -65.06
CA GLN A 340 -40.65 -31.80 -64.34
C GLN A 340 -41.02 -32.06 -62.87
N VAL A 341 -41.91 -33.02 -62.59
CA VAL A 341 -42.27 -33.41 -61.21
C VAL A 341 -41.06 -33.93 -60.42
N ALA A 342 -40.18 -34.70 -61.06
CA ALA A 342 -38.94 -35.16 -60.43
C ALA A 342 -37.98 -33.99 -60.11
N GLN A 343 -37.85 -33.01 -61.01
CA GLN A 343 -37.06 -31.80 -60.76
C GLN A 343 -37.66 -30.97 -59.61
N THR A 344 -38.97 -30.69 -59.62
CA THR A 344 -39.63 -29.90 -58.57
C THR A 344 -39.53 -30.58 -57.20
N ARG A 345 -39.51 -31.92 -57.17
CA ARG A 345 -39.27 -32.69 -55.94
C ARG A 345 -37.85 -32.50 -55.41
N GLY A 346 -36.83 -32.55 -56.27
CA GLY A 346 -35.45 -32.29 -55.88
C GLY A 346 -35.23 -30.86 -55.36
N GLU A 347 -35.88 -29.88 -55.98
CA GLU A 347 -35.88 -28.48 -55.51
C GLU A 347 -36.55 -28.34 -54.14
N LEU A 348 -37.68 -29.03 -53.90
CA LEU A 348 -38.36 -29.05 -52.59
C LEU A 348 -37.51 -29.70 -51.50
N GLU A 349 -36.84 -30.82 -51.80
CA GLU A 349 -35.94 -31.52 -50.87
C GLU A 349 -34.74 -30.62 -50.50
N ALA A 350 -34.16 -29.88 -51.46
CA ALA A 350 -33.09 -28.90 -51.20
C ALA A 350 -33.55 -27.69 -50.35
N VAL A 351 -34.77 -27.19 -50.57
CA VAL A 351 -35.37 -26.15 -49.71
C VAL A 351 -35.57 -26.67 -48.28
N GLN A 352 -36.01 -27.92 -48.13
CA GLN A 352 -36.22 -28.54 -46.82
C GLN A 352 -34.89 -28.75 -46.05
N GLU A 353 -33.81 -29.17 -46.72
CA GLU A 353 -32.49 -29.23 -46.10
C GLU A 353 -31.97 -27.85 -45.68
N THR A 354 -32.18 -26.82 -46.53
CA THR A 354 -31.81 -25.43 -46.23
C THR A 354 -32.55 -24.91 -44.99
N LEU A 355 -33.84 -25.23 -44.84
CA LEU A 355 -34.64 -24.87 -43.67
C LEU A 355 -34.12 -25.53 -42.38
N ILE A 356 -33.71 -26.80 -42.46
CA ILE A 356 -33.09 -27.52 -41.34
C ILE A 356 -31.75 -26.89 -40.94
N GLN A 357 -30.91 -26.48 -41.90
CA GLN A 357 -29.67 -25.77 -41.60
C GLN A 357 -29.94 -24.39 -40.97
N HIS A 358 -30.89 -23.63 -41.50
CA HIS A 358 -31.26 -22.31 -40.96
C HIS A 358 -31.74 -22.40 -39.50
N ASN A 359 -32.56 -23.41 -39.17
CA ASN A 359 -33.05 -23.63 -37.80
C ASN A 359 -31.92 -23.99 -36.82
N ARG A 360 -30.91 -24.78 -37.26
CA ARG A 360 -29.71 -25.07 -36.46
C ARG A 360 -28.89 -23.81 -36.16
N LEU A 361 -28.69 -22.95 -37.15
CA LEU A 361 -27.96 -21.68 -36.98
C LEU A 361 -28.69 -20.73 -36.01
N TRP A 362 -30.01 -20.66 -36.07
CA TRP A 362 -30.82 -19.91 -35.10
C TRP A 362 -30.67 -20.41 -33.66
N SER A 363 -30.59 -21.73 -33.46
CA SER A 363 -30.37 -22.32 -32.13
C SER A 363 -29.00 -21.97 -31.56
N ASP A 364 -27.93 -22.05 -32.36
CA ASP A 364 -26.56 -21.68 -31.95
C ASP A 364 -26.45 -20.17 -31.63
N LEU A 365 -27.08 -19.32 -32.46
CA LEU A 365 -27.15 -17.88 -32.21
C LEU A 365 -27.84 -17.57 -30.88
N LYS A 366 -28.99 -18.23 -30.61
CA LYS A 366 -29.73 -18.07 -29.35
C LYS A 366 -28.89 -18.47 -28.14
N GLN A 367 -28.18 -19.60 -28.21
CA GLN A 367 -27.28 -20.05 -27.14
C GLN A 367 -26.11 -19.07 -26.89
N LYS A 368 -25.49 -18.56 -27.95
CA LYS A 368 -24.42 -17.55 -27.85
C LYS A 368 -24.91 -16.23 -27.25
N THR A 369 -26.09 -15.76 -27.62
CA THR A 369 -26.72 -14.56 -27.01
C THR A 369 -26.99 -14.77 -25.53
N THR A 370 -27.44 -15.95 -25.10
CA THR A 370 -27.60 -16.27 -23.67
C THR A 370 -26.27 -16.24 -22.91
N GLY A 371 -25.20 -16.82 -23.47
CA GLY A 371 -23.86 -16.79 -22.86
C GLY A 371 -23.25 -15.39 -22.74
N LEU A 372 -23.51 -14.52 -23.73
CA LEU A 372 -23.16 -13.10 -23.67
C LEU A 372 -23.90 -12.37 -22.54
N ASN A 373 -25.20 -12.61 -22.37
CA ASN A 373 -25.99 -12.01 -21.30
C ASN A 373 -25.53 -12.46 -19.90
N THR A 374 -25.17 -13.74 -19.74
CA THR A 374 -24.56 -14.24 -18.49
C THR A 374 -23.21 -13.58 -18.20
N SER A 375 -22.38 -13.38 -19.23
CA SER A 375 -21.08 -12.70 -19.10
C SER A 375 -21.25 -11.22 -18.72
N MET A 376 -22.29 -10.56 -19.24
CA MET A 376 -22.65 -9.19 -18.89
C MET A 376 -23.03 -9.07 -17.41
N GLY A 377 -23.91 -9.94 -16.91
CA GLY A 377 -24.29 -9.95 -15.49
C GLY A 377 -23.12 -10.25 -14.53
N GLN A 378 -22.13 -11.05 -14.97
CA GLN A 378 -20.88 -11.26 -14.23
C GLN A 378 -19.98 -10.02 -14.21
N LEU A 379 -19.95 -9.24 -15.30
CA LEU A 379 -19.25 -7.97 -15.34
C LEU A 379 -19.93 -6.93 -14.45
N GLU A 380 -21.25 -6.83 -14.50
CA GLU A 380 -22.05 -5.97 -13.62
C GLU A 380 -21.81 -6.28 -12.14
N GLN A 381 -21.85 -7.57 -11.74
CA GLN A 381 -21.50 -7.99 -10.37
C GLN A 381 -20.08 -7.59 -9.97
N ARG A 382 -19.10 -7.69 -10.88
CA ARG A 382 -17.70 -7.29 -10.60
C ARG A 382 -17.55 -5.78 -10.50
N VAL A 383 -18.29 -5.00 -11.29
CA VAL A 383 -18.31 -3.52 -11.18
C VAL A 383 -18.99 -3.10 -9.88
N SER A 384 -20.14 -3.66 -9.52
CA SER A 384 -20.80 -3.39 -8.24
C SER A 384 -19.94 -3.82 -7.03
N ALA A 385 -19.16 -4.89 -7.13
CA ALA A 385 -18.21 -5.30 -6.08
C ALA A 385 -17.01 -4.35 -5.96
N LEU A 386 -16.68 -3.58 -7.01
CA LEU A 386 -15.67 -2.52 -6.96
C LEU A 386 -16.27 -1.21 -6.42
N GLU A 387 -17.52 -0.88 -6.74
CA GLU A 387 -18.24 0.27 -6.15
C GLU A 387 -18.52 0.08 -4.64
N GLN A 388 -18.95 -1.13 -4.23
CA GLN A 388 -19.13 -1.48 -2.80
C GLN A 388 -17.82 -1.55 -2.01
N LYS A 389 -16.66 -1.32 -2.64
CA LYS A 389 -15.37 -1.18 -1.96
C LYS A 389 -15.15 0.22 -1.37
N SER A 390 -16.07 1.16 -1.63
CA SER A 390 -16.27 2.33 -0.78
C SER A 390 -17.14 1.93 0.43
N PRO A 391 -16.68 2.08 1.70
CA PRO A 391 -17.43 1.58 2.85
C PRO A 391 -18.79 2.28 3.02
N PRO A 392 -19.88 1.54 3.31
CA PRO A 392 -21.20 2.10 3.52
C PRO A 392 -21.30 2.91 4.82
N GLU A 393 -22.25 3.84 4.86
CA GLU A 393 -22.57 4.62 6.06
C GLU A 393 -23.30 3.76 7.10
N GLY A 394 -22.62 3.51 8.22
CA GLY A 394 -23.28 3.19 9.50
C GLY A 394 -23.03 1.80 10.05
N GLU A 395 -22.02 1.67 10.94
CA GLU A 395 -22.00 0.61 11.96
C GLU A 395 -21.23 1.09 13.20
N ILE A 396 -21.86 1.96 13.98
CA ILE A 396 -21.41 2.32 15.33
C ILE A 396 -21.55 1.06 16.22
N SER A 397 -20.49 0.69 16.94
CA SER A 397 -20.40 -0.38 17.98
C SER A 397 -19.70 -1.70 17.62
N ARG A 398 -18.75 -1.75 16.67
CA ARG A 398 -17.82 -2.92 16.58
C ARG A 398 -16.67 -2.87 17.59
N PHE A 399 -16.18 -1.68 17.93
CA PHE A 399 -15.26 -1.51 19.05
C PHE A 399 -16.09 -1.55 20.34
N GLY A 400 -16.04 -2.68 21.05
CA GLY A 400 -16.74 -2.86 22.32
C GLY A 400 -16.26 -1.88 23.41
N SER A 401 -16.83 -1.99 24.61
CA SER A 401 -16.60 -1.07 25.74
C SER A 401 -15.15 -1.05 26.31
N SER A 402 -14.18 -1.61 25.60
CA SER A 402 -12.75 -1.61 25.91
C SER A 402 -11.98 -0.41 25.35
N LEU A 403 -12.54 0.34 24.38
CA LEU A 403 -11.96 1.60 23.90
C LEU A 403 -12.90 2.79 24.11
N ASN A 404 -12.28 3.91 24.46
CA ASN A 404 -12.89 5.22 24.37
C ASN A 404 -13.19 5.59 22.90
N ASN A 405 -14.24 6.36 22.68
CA ASN A 405 -14.60 6.88 21.36
C ASN A 405 -13.96 8.26 21.10
N ALA A 406 -14.23 8.82 19.91
CA ALA A 406 -13.71 10.13 19.52
C ALA A 406 -14.12 11.27 20.48
N ASN A 407 -15.28 11.21 21.13
CA ASN A 407 -15.74 12.27 22.04
C ASN A 407 -14.90 12.35 23.31
N TRP A 408 -14.38 11.21 23.80
CA TRP A 408 -13.43 11.21 24.92
C TRP A 408 -12.14 11.97 24.58
N LEU A 409 -11.63 11.84 23.34
CA LEU A 409 -10.47 12.58 22.84
C LEU A 409 -10.72 14.10 22.75
N LEU A 410 -11.93 14.52 22.37
CA LEU A 410 -12.33 15.93 22.37
C LEU A 410 -12.38 16.53 23.79
N GLY A 411 -12.62 15.70 24.80
CA GLY A 411 -12.63 16.11 26.21
C GLY A 411 -11.26 16.15 26.89
N GLN A 412 -10.16 15.77 26.20
CA GLN A 412 -8.81 15.82 26.77
C GLN A 412 -8.14 17.19 26.55
N PRO A 413 -7.18 17.59 27.40
CA PRO A 413 -6.51 18.88 27.24
C PRO A 413 -5.71 18.95 25.92
N PRO A 414 -5.91 19.97 25.06
CA PRO A 414 -5.28 20.05 23.74
C PRO A 414 -3.74 20.16 23.78
N GLU A 415 -3.20 20.74 24.85
CA GLU A 415 -1.76 20.90 25.10
C GLU A 415 -1.06 19.59 25.51
N HIS A 416 -1.82 18.59 25.95
CA HIS A 416 -1.28 17.28 26.34
C HIS A 416 -0.95 16.41 25.11
N TYR A 417 -0.26 15.30 25.39
CA TYR A 417 0.27 14.35 24.41
C TYR A 417 -0.43 13.00 24.55
N THR A 418 -0.46 12.24 23.45
CA THR A 418 -0.94 10.85 23.39
C THR A 418 -0.04 10.03 22.46
N LEU A 419 -0.09 8.71 22.58
CA LEU A 419 0.65 7.79 21.72
C LEU A 419 -0.26 7.27 20.62
N GLN A 420 0.00 7.60 19.36
CA GLN A 420 -0.70 6.98 18.24
C GLN A 420 -0.12 5.59 17.98
N LEU A 421 -0.95 4.57 18.14
CA LEU A 421 -0.57 3.17 18.07
C LEU A 421 -0.65 2.59 16.65
N LEU A 422 -1.67 2.99 15.89
CA LEU A 422 -1.99 2.38 14.61
C LEU A 422 -2.78 3.34 13.72
N THR A 423 -2.68 3.13 12.40
CA THR A 423 -3.56 3.73 11.40
C THR A 423 -3.97 2.66 10.40
N ALA A 424 -5.27 2.50 10.20
CA ALA A 424 -5.87 1.52 9.31
C ALA A 424 -6.74 2.21 8.25
N ILE A 425 -6.81 1.61 7.06
CA ILE A 425 -7.68 2.03 5.95
C ILE A 425 -9.01 1.25 5.90
N ASN A 426 -9.17 0.26 6.78
CA ASN A 426 -10.34 -0.61 6.87
C ASN A 426 -10.75 -0.74 8.34
N GLU A 427 -12.00 -0.37 8.64
CA GLU A 427 -12.56 -0.37 10.01
C GLU A 427 -12.80 -1.79 10.54
N ALA A 428 -13.30 -2.70 9.70
CA ALA A 428 -13.55 -4.09 10.10
C ALA A 428 -12.23 -4.80 10.45
N TRP A 429 -11.19 -4.62 9.64
CA TRP A 429 -9.85 -5.15 9.96
C TRP A 429 -9.30 -4.57 11.28
N LEU A 430 -9.57 -3.28 11.55
CA LEU A 430 -9.14 -2.66 12.80
C LEU A 430 -9.89 -3.24 14.01
N ALA A 431 -11.18 -3.56 13.87
CA ALA A 431 -11.97 -4.22 14.91
C ALA A 431 -11.44 -5.63 15.21
N ASP A 432 -11.28 -6.47 14.18
CA ASP A 432 -10.72 -7.82 14.31
C ASP A 432 -9.30 -7.80 14.92
N PHE A 433 -8.49 -6.80 14.57
CA PHE A 433 -7.14 -6.63 15.12
C PHE A 433 -7.17 -6.27 16.62
N ILE A 434 -8.07 -5.36 17.02
CA ILE A 434 -8.25 -4.94 18.41
C ILE A 434 -8.81 -6.06 19.29
N GLU A 435 -9.72 -6.87 18.77
CA GLU A 435 -10.24 -8.04 19.47
C GLU A 435 -9.13 -9.07 19.72
N ARG A 436 -8.29 -9.32 18.71
CA ARG A 436 -7.16 -10.27 18.80
C ARG A 436 -5.99 -9.75 19.65
N TYR A 437 -5.77 -8.44 19.67
CA TYR A 437 -4.70 -7.78 20.41
C TYR A 437 -5.26 -6.56 21.15
N PRO A 438 -5.85 -6.74 22.35
CA PRO A 438 -6.41 -5.63 23.12
C PRO A 438 -5.39 -4.51 23.34
N PRO A 439 -5.76 -3.23 23.09
CA PRO A 439 -4.89 -2.10 23.36
C PRO A 439 -4.80 -1.82 24.87
N PRO A 440 -3.79 -1.06 25.32
CA PRO A 440 -3.66 -0.66 26.72
C PRO A 440 -4.90 0.08 27.24
N SER A 441 -5.12 0.04 28.55
CA SER A 441 -6.17 0.83 29.19
C SER A 441 -6.02 2.33 28.88
N ASN A 442 -7.15 3.04 28.81
CA ASN A 442 -7.25 4.43 28.32
C ASN A 442 -6.82 4.60 26.85
N SER A 443 -7.07 3.58 26.01
CA SER A 443 -7.02 3.71 24.56
C SER A 443 -8.30 4.28 23.98
N ALA A 444 -8.17 5.03 22.89
CA ALA A 444 -9.27 5.63 22.14
C ALA A 444 -9.13 5.37 20.64
N HIS A 445 -10.27 5.27 19.96
CA HIS A 445 -10.34 5.19 18.50
C HIS A 445 -11.06 6.40 17.91
N PHE A 446 -10.65 6.80 16.71
CA PHE A 446 -11.27 7.87 15.94
C PHE A 446 -10.98 7.71 14.45
N ARG A 447 -11.66 8.49 13.60
CA ARG A 447 -11.39 8.57 12.17
C ARG A 447 -11.14 10.00 11.71
N THR A 448 -10.28 10.16 10.70
CA THR A 448 -10.03 11.42 9.99
C THR A 448 -10.36 11.25 8.51
N ALA A 449 -10.94 12.27 7.89
CA ALA A 449 -11.18 12.30 6.44
C ALA A 449 -9.96 12.91 5.73
N GLU A 450 -9.26 12.13 4.91
CA GLU A 450 -8.06 12.54 4.18
C GLU A 450 -8.21 12.16 2.69
N GLY A 451 -8.34 13.15 1.81
CA GLY A 451 -8.39 12.94 0.35
C GLY A 451 -9.61 12.17 -0.16
N GLY A 452 -10.76 12.26 0.51
CA GLY A 452 -11.98 11.51 0.19
C GLY A 452 -12.10 10.14 0.88
N TRP A 453 -11.08 9.73 1.64
CA TRP A 453 -11.04 8.44 2.34
C TRP A 453 -11.02 8.62 3.86
N TYR A 454 -11.62 7.70 4.60
CA TYR A 454 -11.48 7.65 6.05
C TYR A 454 -10.23 6.87 6.46
N ARG A 455 -9.45 7.43 7.38
CA ARG A 455 -8.36 6.73 8.09
C ARG A 455 -8.76 6.52 9.55
N TYR A 456 -8.79 5.27 9.96
CA TYR A 456 -9.13 4.85 11.32
C TYR A 456 -7.85 4.79 12.15
N ARG A 457 -7.86 5.36 13.35
CA ARG A 457 -6.67 5.53 14.20
C ARG A 457 -6.96 5.07 15.62
N VAL A 458 -5.95 4.47 16.24
CA VAL A 458 -5.94 4.12 17.66
C VAL A 458 -4.85 4.94 18.34
N VAL A 459 -5.18 5.54 19.47
CA VAL A 459 -4.25 6.24 20.36
C VAL A 459 -4.40 5.72 21.79
N THR A 460 -3.38 5.86 22.63
CA THR A 460 -3.44 5.47 24.05
C THR A 460 -2.85 6.52 24.97
N GLY A 461 -3.52 6.68 26.12
CA GLY A 461 -3.08 7.52 27.22
C GLY A 461 -3.15 9.02 26.94
N VAL A 462 -3.01 9.78 28.03
CA VAL A 462 -2.96 11.24 28.04
C VAL A 462 -1.83 11.63 28.96
N TYR A 463 -0.89 12.41 28.44
CA TYR A 463 0.38 12.70 29.08
C TYR A 463 0.62 14.21 29.06
N GLU A 464 0.85 14.80 30.24
CA GLU A 464 1.04 16.24 30.41
C GLU A 464 2.21 16.79 29.56
N ASN A 465 3.24 15.96 29.34
CA ASN A 465 4.48 16.37 28.70
C ASN A 465 5.12 15.23 27.89
N VAL A 466 6.09 15.57 27.04
CA VAL A 466 6.79 14.61 26.16
C VAL A 466 7.56 13.55 26.97
N ALA A 467 8.07 13.88 28.16
CA ALA A 467 8.83 12.95 28.98
C ALA A 467 7.96 11.77 29.47
N SER A 468 6.79 12.07 30.04
CA SER A 468 5.80 11.06 30.46
C SER A 468 5.25 10.25 29.28
N ALA A 469 5.01 10.88 28.13
CA ALA A 469 4.64 10.17 26.90
C ALA A 469 5.76 9.21 26.41
N SER A 470 7.02 9.64 26.47
CA SER A 470 8.18 8.82 26.08
C SER A 470 8.37 7.61 27.00
N GLN A 471 8.21 7.78 28.31
CA GLN A 471 8.25 6.67 29.26
C GLN A 471 7.14 5.63 28.97
N ALA A 472 5.93 6.08 28.67
CA ALA A 472 4.83 5.19 28.28
C ALA A 472 5.06 4.48 26.94
N LEU A 473 5.73 5.14 25.98
CA LEU A 473 6.11 4.55 24.70
C LEU A 473 7.13 3.40 24.88
N GLN A 474 8.08 3.55 25.81
CA GLN A 474 9.03 2.50 26.18
C GLN A 474 8.32 1.31 26.89
N ALA A 475 7.34 1.60 27.75
CA ALA A 475 6.57 0.61 28.50
C ALA A 475 5.50 -0.14 27.68
N LEU A 476 5.32 0.20 26.40
CA LEU A 476 4.25 -0.33 25.56
C LEU A 476 4.40 -1.86 25.27
N PRO A 477 3.31 -2.64 25.20
CA PRO A 477 3.39 -4.07 24.85
C PRO A 477 3.87 -4.35 23.42
N ASP A 478 4.56 -5.48 23.23
CA ASP A 478 5.18 -5.89 21.98
C ASP A 478 4.29 -5.91 20.71
N PRO A 479 3.01 -6.36 20.72
CA PRO A 479 2.19 -6.30 19.51
C PRO A 479 1.99 -4.86 19.03
N TRP A 480 1.99 -3.87 19.93
CA TRP A 480 1.80 -2.46 19.60
C TRP A 480 3.11 -1.74 19.24
N LYS A 481 4.24 -2.13 19.85
CA LYS A 481 5.58 -1.62 19.47
C LYS A 481 5.91 -1.87 17.99
N LYS A 482 5.46 -3.00 17.43
CA LYS A 482 5.70 -3.38 16.02
C LYS A 482 5.12 -2.40 14.99
N TYR A 483 4.13 -1.58 15.35
CA TYR A 483 3.46 -0.65 14.43
C TYR A 483 4.05 0.77 14.45
N ASN A 484 5.28 0.92 14.97
CA ASN A 484 6.00 2.19 15.12
C ASN A 484 5.15 3.30 15.78
N PRO A 485 4.68 3.07 17.02
CA PRO A 485 3.89 4.04 17.75
C PRO A 485 4.68 5.33 17.99
N TRP A 486 3.98 6.48 17.96
CA TRP A 486 4.62 7.80 18.05
C TRP A 486 3.84 8.79 18.90
N ILE A 487 4.58 9.69 19.55
CA ILE A 487 4.05 10.75 20.40
C ILE A 487 3.48 11.87 19.53
N ARG A 488 2.22 12.27 19.76
CA ARG A 488 1.61 13.45 19.12
C ARG A 488 0.80 14.28 20.13
N ARG A 489 0.68 15.58 19.89
CA ARG A 489 -0.22 16.47 20.68
C ARG A 489 -1.68 16.17 20.39
N ILE A 490 -2.53 16.40 21.39
CA ILE A 490 -3.97 16.14 21.35
C ILE A 490 -4.73 17.20 20.53
N GLY A 491 -4.39 18.49 20.64
CA GLY A 491 -5.06 19.58 19.91
C GLY A 491 -5.15 19.36 18.39
N PRO A 492 -4.03 19.07 17.68
CA PRO A 492 -4.05 18.74 16.25
C PRO A 492 -4.78 17.43 15.90
N ILE A 493 -5.13 16.60 16.89
CA ILE A 493 -6.07 15.49 16.68
C ILE A 493 -7.49 16.05 16.62
N GLN A 494 -7.88 16.81 17.64
CA GLN A 494 -9.24 17.35 17.83
C GLN A 494 -9.69 18.17 16.62
N GLU A 495 -8.81 19.00 16.06
CA GLU A 495 -9.05 19.76 14.82
C GLU A 495 -9.39 18.88 13.60
N ASN A 496 -8.91 17.64 13.56
CA ASN A 496 -8.99 16.73 12.41
C ASN A 496 -9.94 15.54 12.63
N ILE A 497 -10.50 15.36 13.83
CA ILE A 497 -11.55 14.36 14.07
C ILE A 497 -12.80 14.84 13.31
N SER A 498 -13.29 14.02 12.38
CA SER A 498 -14.54 14.29 11.67
C SER A 498 -15.74 13.99 12.57
N VAL A 499 -16.02 14.89 13.52
CA VAL A 499 -17.20 14.83 14.40
C VAL A 499 -18.41 15.37 13.65
N ARG A 500 -19.46 14.57 13.54
CA ARG A 500 -20.78 15.03 13.11
C ARG A 500 -21.38 15.88 14.24
N PRO A 501 -21.74 17.16 14.03
CA PRO A 501 -22.49 17.91 15.03
C PRO A 501 -23.95 17.41 15.05
N GLY A 502 -24.43 17.01 16.23
CA GLY A 502 -25.83 16.68 16.48
C GLY A 502 -26.19 15.20 16.29
N GLY A 503 -26.78 14.62 17.35
CA GLY A 503 -27.20 13.23 17.49
C GLY A 503 -27.38 12.91 18.97
#